data_AF-A0A0Q8MRG4-F1
#
_entry.id   AF-A0A0Q8MRG4-F1
#
_cell.length_a   1.000
_cell.length_b   1.000
_cell.length_c   1.000
_cell.angle_alpha   90.00
_cell.angle_beta   90.00
_cell.angle_gamma   90.00
#
_symmetry.space_group_name_H-M   'P 1'
#
loop_
_entity.id
_entity.type
_entity.pdbx_description
1 polymer ?
#
loop_
_entity_poly.entity_id
_entity_poly.type
_entity_poly.pdbx_seq_one_letter_code
_entity_poly.pdbx_strand_id
1 'polypeptide(L)' 'MTPRTSDQPEEIQRAAQWLADRNHRGGAPTMLSPILPTLKARFGLTDADAAEAILLAGNYSVCRRAFG' A
#
# COMPACT_ATOMS: atom_id res chain seq x y z
N MET A 1 -3.94 -25.53 9.12
CA MET A 1 -3.27 -24.24 8.88
C MET A 1 -4.35 -23.20 8.69
N THR A 2 -4.73 -22.48 9.74
CA THR A 2 -5.57 -21.29 9.58
C THR A 2 -4.75 -20.28 8.78
N PRO A 3 -5.26 -19.72 7.67
CA PRO A 3 -4.57 -18.61 7.03
C PRO A 3 -4.44 -17.52 8.10
N ARG A 4 -3.27 -16.89 8.22
CA ARG A 4 -3.18 -15.63 8.96
C ARG A 4 -4.15 -14.68 8.23
N THR A 5 -5.38 -14.58 8.72
CA THR A 5 -6.19 -13.40 8.51
C THR A 5 -5.32 -12.31 9.07
N SER A 6 -4.61 -11.59 8.21
CA SER A 6 -3.86 -10.43 8.63
C SER A 6 -4.87 -9.54 9.33
N ASP A 7 -4.76 -9.44 10.65
CA ASP A 7 -5.48 -8.49 11.50
C ASP A 7 -4.92 -7.09 11.22
N GLN A 8 -4.76 -6.77 9.94
CA GLN A 8 -4.39 -5.45 9.47
C GLN A 8 -5.70 -4.73 9.22
N PRO A 9 -5.92 -3.57 9.85
CA PRO A 9 -7.09 -2.74 9.63
C PRO A 9 -7.37 -2.62 8.13
N GLU A 10 -8.63 -2.78 7.74
CA GLU A 10 -9.04 -2.75 6.32
C GLU A 10 -8.54 -1.50 5.60
N GLU A 11 -8.39 -0.39 6.34
CA GLU A 11 -7.88 0.89 5.86
C GLU A 11 -6.42 0.81 5.37
N ILE A 12 -5.56 0.06 6.06
CA ILE A 12 -4.15 -0.17 5.67
C ILE A 12 -4.10 -0.98 4.39
N GLN A 13 -4.92 -2.03 4.29
CA GLN A 13 -4.98 -2.88 3.10
C GLN A 13 -5.47 -2.09 1.87
N ARG A 14 -6.50 -1.26 2.04
CA ARG A 14 -7.04 -0.40 0.98
C ARG A 14 -6.03 0.67 0.58
N ALA A 15 -5.33 1.26 1.53
CA ALA A 15 -4.25 2.22 1.27
C ALA A 15 -3.09 1.59 0.49
N ALA A 16 -2.67 0.40 0.89
CA ALA A 16 -1.63 -0.37 0.22
C ALA A 16 -2.02 -0.76 -1.21
N GLN A 17 -3.25 -1.24 -1.39
CA GLN A 17 -3.77 -1.61 -2.71
C GLN A 17 -3.81 -0.41 -3.66
N TRP A 18 -4.31 0.73 -3.16
CA TRP A 18 -4.36 1.98 -3.91
C TRP A 18 -2.96 2.48 -4.29
N LEU A 19 -1.98 2.36 -3.39
CA LEU A 19 -0.61 2.73 -3.67
C LEU A 19 0.04 1.79 -4.71
N ALA A 20 -0.21 0.49 -4.60
CA ALA A 20 0.25 -0.50 -5.57
C ALA A 20 -0.37 -0.29 -6.96
N ASP A 21 -1.65 0.07 -7.04
CA ASP A 21 -2.34 0.46 -8.28
C ASP A 21 -1.71 1.70 -8.93
N ARG A 22 -1.32 2.69 -8.12
CA ARG A 22 -0.63 3.89 -8.58
C ARG A 22 0.75 3.56 -9.17
N ASN A 23 1.54 2.76 -8.45
CA ASN A 23 2.88 2.36 -8.86
C ASN A 23 2.89 1.46 -10.10
N HIS A 24 1.82 0.70 -10.35
CA HIS A 24 1.72 -0.17 -11.52
C HIS A 24 1.44 0.60 -12.83
N ARG A 25 0.77 1.76 -12.75
CA ARG A 25 0.35 2.53 -13.94
C ARG A 25 1.39 3.53 -14.45
N GLY A 26 2.35 3.93 -13.63
CA GLY A 26 3.51 4.70 -14.06
C GLY A 26 4.74 3.86 -13.81
N GLY A 27 5.45 3.42 -14.85
CA GLY A 27 6.57 2.46 -14.77
C GLY A 27 7.78 2.85 -13.91
N ALA A 28 7.70 3.90 -13.11
CA ALA A 28 8.64 4.24 -12.06
C ALA A 28 7.86 4.52 -10.75
N PRO A 29 8.35 4.06 -9.58
CA PRO A 29 7.75 4.43 -8.30
C PRO A 29 7.68 5.94 -8.26
N THR A 30 6.47 6.49 -8.18
CA THR A 30 6.28 7.94 -8.17
C THR A 30 6.67 8.45 -6.78
N MET A 31 7.97 8.40 -6.47
CA MET A 31 8.63 9.00 -5.31
C MET A 31 8.58 10.55 -5.35
N LEU A 32 7.85 11.14 -6.30
CA LEU A 32 7.75 12.59 -6.50
C LEU A 32 6.62 13.25 -5.68
N SER A 33 5.77 12.49 -5.00
CA SER A 33 4.78 13.04 -4.06
C SER A 33 5.01 12.49 -2.66
N PRO A 34 4.76 13.29 -1.60
CA PRO A 34 4.84 12.80 -0.24
C PRO A 34 3.70 11.79 0.00
N ILE A 35 4.05 10.50 -0.10
CA ILE A 35 3.12 9.36 -0.04
C ILE A 35 2.44 9.31 1.34
N LEU A 36 3.20 9.49 2.42
CA LEU A 36 2.72 9.46 3.80
C LEU A 36 1.60 10.48 4.07
N PRO A 37 1.79 11.80 3.88
CA PRO A 37 0.72 12.78 4.04
C PRO A 37 -0.53 12.49 3.21
N THR A 38 -0.34 11.97 2.00
CA THR A 38 -1.44 11.61 1.11
C THR A 38 -2.24 10.43 1.66
N LEU A 39 -1.56 9.39 2.15
CA LEU A 39 -2.22 8.22 2.74
C LEU A 39 -2.97 8.59 4.03
N LYS A 40 -2.34 9.37 4.90
CA LYS A 40 -2.96 9.87 6.13
C LYS A 40 -4.23 10.68 5.85
N ALA A 41 -4.13 11.67 4.95
CA ALA A 41 -5.26 12.53 4.62
C ALA A 41 -6.40 11.78 3.91
N ARG A 42 -6.08 10.74 3.12
CA ARG A 42 -7.05 10.00 2.32
C ARG A 42 -7.76 8.88 3.08
N PHE A 43 -7.05 8.21 3.98
CA PHE A 43 -7.53 6.99 4.65
C PHE A 43 -7.62 7.14 6.17
N GLY A 44 -7.37 8.34 6.73
CA GLY A 44 -7.45 8.57 8.17
C GLY A 44 -6.36 7.88 8.98
N LEU A 45 -5.28 7.44 8.31
CA LEU A 45 -4.23 6.62 8.90
C LEU A 45 -3.30 7.41 9.82
N THR A 46 -2.78 6.73 10.85
CA THR A 46 -1.64 7.24 11.62
C THR A 46 -0.34 7.14 10.82
N ASP A 47 0.74 7.76 11.31
CA ASP A 47 2.06 7.63 10.68
C ASP A 47 2.55 6.18 10.61
N ALA A 48 2.23 5.37 11.63
CA ALA A 48 2.59 3.95 11.67
C ALA A 48 1.80 3.14 10.63
N ASP A 49 0.49 3.34 10.56
CA ASP A 49 -0.38 2.63 9.62
C ASP A 49 -0.06 2.99 8.16
N ALA A 50 0.25 4.26 7.91
CA ALA A 50 0.67 4.72 6.58
C ALA A 50 2.02 4.10 6.17
N ALA A 51 2.97 3.94 7.10
CA ALA A 51 4.22 3.25 6.84
C ALA A 51 4.01 1.76 6.54
N GLU A 52 3.12 1.10 7.29
CA GLU A 52 2.75 -0.30 7.05
C GLU A 52 2.07 -0.48 5.68
N ALA A 53 1.18 0.43 5.30
CA ALA A 53 0.54 0.44 3.99
C ALA A 53 1.56 0.58 2.84
N ILE A 54 2.63 1.37 3.03
CA ILE A 54 3.71 1.53 2.03
C ILE A 54 4.49 0.22 1.85
N LEU A 55 4.85 -0.43 2.96
CA LEU A 55 5.55 -1.73 2.92
C LEU A 55 4.67 -2.80 2.24
N LEU A 56 3.39 -2.85 2.61
CA LEU A 56 2.43 -3.78 2.04
C LEU A 56 2.20 -3.54 0.54
N ALA A 57 2.16 -2.28 0.11
CA ALA A 57 2.07 -1.93 -1.30
C ALA A 57 3.27 -2.43 -2.12
N GLY A 58 4.47 -2.42 -1.54
CA GLY A 58 5.67 -2.98 -2.17
C GLY A 58 5.50 -4.47 -2.49
N ASN A 59 4.97 -5.25 -1.53
CA ASN A 59 4.64 -6.66 -1.75
C ASN A 59 3.59 -6.85 -2.84
N TYR A 60 2.54 -6.02 -2.86
CA TYR A 60 1.50 -6.07 -3.90
C TYR A 60 2.04 -5.74 -5.29
N SER A 61 2.97 -4.78 -5.41
CA SER A 61 3.63 -4.46 -6.68
C SER A 61 4.49 -5.62 -7.18
N VAL A 62 5.23 -6.32 -6.30
CA VAL A 62 6.03 -7.50 -6.66
C VAL A 62 5.12 -8.64 -7.12
N CYS A 63 4.07 -8.97 -6.36
CA CYS A 63 3.13 -10.02 -6.73
C CYS A 63 2.45 -9.73 -8.08
N ARG A 64 2.06 -8.48 -8.34
CA ARG A 64 1.46 -8.11 -9.64
C ARG A 64 2.44 -8.18 -10.80
N ARG A 65 3.72 -7.87 -10.59
CA ARG A 65 4.74 -8.03 -11.63
C ARG A 65 5.05 -9.50 -11.93
N ALA A 66 4.92 -10.38 -10.92
CA ALA A 66 5.22 -11.80 -11.04
C ALA A 66 4.06 -12.64 -11.60
N PHE A 67 2.81 -12.23 -11.35
CA PHE A 67 1.61 -13.03 -11.63
C PHE A 67 0.52 -12.29 -12.42
N GLY A 68 0.69 -11.00 -12.72
CA GLY A 68 -0.27 -10.15 -13.42
C GLY A 68 0.09 -9.90 -14.88
#